data_AF-A0A7S1CKY1-F1
#
_entry.id   AF-A0A7S1CKY1-F1
#
_cell.length_a   1.000
_cell.length_b   1.000
_cell.length_c   1.000
_cell.angle_alpha   90.00
_cell.angle_beta   90.00
_cell.angle_gamma   90.00
#
_symmetry.space_group_name_H-M   'P 1'
#
loop_
_entity.id
_entity.type
_entity.pdbx_description
1 polymer ?
#
loop_
_entity_poly.entity_id
_entity_poly.type
_entity_poly.pdbx_seq_one_letter_code
_entity_poly.pdbx_strand_id
1 'polypeptide(L)'
;AAVPTAFADFWRTVVDGRLAASTHERRATALLVLRHVIAAETRGGRAARLAAATPLLLSPPLLRVLANNLPQRANYLHTPAREAMEAVVTAAKADASRSVAAAALSVLLQRDPAWDAHTRSTGVASLSALLDVAAMQRHASFLRAVFAAPMAAGGEVVRGKRGSG
;
A
#
# COMPACT_ATOMS: atom_id res chain seq x y z
N ALA A 1 -2.76 2.95 -18.07
CA ALA A 1 -1.44 3.07 -18.75
C ALA A 1 -0.49 2.08 -18.10
N ALA A 2 0.38 1.43 -18.87
CA ALA A 2 1.34 0.48 -18.33
C ALA A 2 2.47 1.21 -17.57
N VAL A 3 3.00 0.58 -16.52
CA VAL A 3 4.18 1.06 -15.81
C VAL A 3 5.41 0.72 -16.65
N PRO A 4 6.29 1.68 -16.98
CA PRO A 4 7.51 1.38 -17.74
C PRO A 4 8.39 0.37 -17.00
N THR A 5 8.92 -0.64 -17.71
CA THR A 5 9.77 -1.69 -17.13
C THR A 5 10.97 -1.12 -16.38
N ALA A 6 11.66 -0.14 -16.98
CA ALA A 6 12.80 0.53 -16.34
C ALA A 6 12.44 1.20 -15.00
N PHE A 7 11.23 1.77 -14.90
CA PHE A 7 10.77 2.35 -13.63
C PHE A 7 10.48 1.25 -12.60
N ALA A 8 9.86 0.16 -13.02
CA ALA A 8 9.59 -0.98 -12.14
C ALA A 8 10.88 -1.62 -11.61
N ASP A 9 11.89 -1.74 -12.46
CA ASP A 9 13.19 -2.31 -12.08
C ASP A 9 13.97 -1.38 -11.14
N PHE A 10 13.96 -0.07 -11.42
CA PHE A 10 14.49 0.93 -10.51
C PHE A 10 13.82 0.83 -9.13
N TRP A 11 12.49 0.77 -9.09
CA TRP A 11 11.76 0.73 -7.85
C TRP A 11 12.10 -0.51 -7.02
N ARG A 12 12.03 -1.69 -7.62
CA ARG A 12 12.34 -2.96 -6.94
C ARG A 12 13.79 -3.03 -6.48
N THR A 13 14.73 -2.56 -7.30
CA THR A 13 16.16 -2.71 -7.01
C THR A 13 16.65 -1.65 -6.02
N VAL A 14 16.29 -0.39 -6.24
CA VAL A 14 16.81 0.73 -5.48
C VAL A 14 15.91 1.04 -4.29
N VAL A 15 14.62 1.27 -4.53
CA VAL A 15 13.71 1.70 -3.46
C VAL A 15 13.44 0.54 -2.51
N ASP A 16 12.97 -0.59 -3.02
CA ASP A 16 12.64 -1.75 -2.19
C ASP A 16 13.91 -2.45 -1.67
N GLY A 17 14.82 -2.81 -2.59
CA GLY A 17 15.99 -3.63 -2.28
C GLY A 17 17.11 -2.91 -1.51
N ARG A 18 17.21 -1.58 -1.59
CA ARG A 18 18.32 -0.83 -0.95
C ARG A 18 17.85 0.22 0.05
N LEU A 19 16.81 0.99 -0.26
CA LEU A 19 16.39 2.08 0.61
C LEU A 19 15.49 1.58 1.75
N ALA A 20 14.37 0.93 1.43
CA ALA A 20 13.39 0.45 2.40
C ALA A 20 13.96 -0.64 3.34
N ALA A 21 14.88 -1.46 2.84
CA ALA A 21 15.50 -2.55 3.60
C ALA A 21 16.68 -2.12 4.50
N SER A 22 17.04 -0.83 4.56
CA SER A 22 18.29 -0.38 5.19
C SER A 22 18.08 0.51 6.43
N THR A 23 18.98 1.47 6.67
CA THR A 23 18.99 2.37 7.84
C THR A 23 17.74 3.26 7.90
N HIS A 24 17.50 3.90 9.06
CA HIS A 24 16.40 4.86 9.21
C HIS A 24 16.47 5.99 8.18
N GLU A 25 17.64 6.58 7.94
CA GLU A 25 17.80 7.63 6.92
C GLU A 25 17.42 7.16 5.52
N ARG A 26 17.86 5.96 5.13
CA ARG A 26 17.52 5.38 3.81
C ARG A 26 16.04 5.05 3.70
N ARG A 27 15.41 4.57 4.78
CA ARG A 27 13.95 4.38 4.83
C ARG A 27 13.21 5.71 4.70
N ALA A 28 13.70 6.77 5.34
CA ALA A 28 13.14 8.12 5.16
C ALA A 28 13.27 8.57 3.70
N THR A 29 14.42 8.32 3.05
CA THR A 29 14.59 8.59 1.61
C THR A 29 13.59 7.80 0.77
N ALA A 30 13.33 6.52 1.07
CA ALA A 30 12.34 5.73 0.35
C ALA A 30 10.93 6.34 0.42
N LEU A 31 10.52 6.81 1.60
CA LEU A 31 9.24 7.48 1.83
C LEU A 31 9.14 8.84 1.11
N LEU A 32 10.24 9.61 1.10
CA LEU A 32 10.32 10.86 0.35
C LEU A 32 10.22 10.62 -1.16
N VAL A 33 10.92 9.62 -1.70
CA VAL A 33 10.83 9.23 -3.11
C VAL A 33 9.39 8.84 -3.47
N LEU A 34 8.73 8.04 -2.63
CA LEU A 34 7.31 7.70 -2.79
C LEU A 34 6.41 8.94 -2.85
N ARG A 35 6.55 9.84 -1.88
CA ARG A 35 5.81 11.12 -1.85
C ARG A 35 6.03 11.91 -3.15
N HIS A 36 7.26 12.04 -3.61
CA HIS A 36 7.59 12.82 -4.80
C HIS A 36 7.05 12.20 -6.09
N VAL A 37 7.14 10.88 -6.25
CA VAL A 37 6.58 10.17 -7.40
C VAL A 37 5.07 10.35 -7.47
N ILE A 38 4.36 10.15 -6.35
CA ILE A 38 2.90 10.34 -6.29
C ILE A 38 2.53 11.79 -6.62
N ALA A 39 3.23 12.77 -6.04
CA ALA A 39 2.98 14.18 -6.30
C ALA A 39 3.25 14.57 -7.76
N ALA A 40 4.26 14.00 -8.40
CA ALA A 40 4.58 14.25 -9.81
C ALA A 40 3.53 13.65 -10.75
N GLU A 41 3.05 12.44 -10.49
CA GLU A 41 1.99 11.82 -11.28
C GLU A 41 0.63 12.52 -11.09
N THR A 42 0.34 12.95 -9.87
CA THR A 42 -0.88 13.72 -9.54
C THR A 42 -0.91 15.07 -10.26
N ARG A 43 0.17 15.86 -10.18
CA ARG A 43 0.27 17.15 -10.90
C ARG A 43 0.25 17.00 -12.42
N GLY A 44 0.76 15.87 -12.93
CA GLY A 44 0.73 15.56 -14.35
C GLY A 44 -0.64 15.10 -14.86
N GLY A 45 -1.67 14.98 -14.01
CA GLY A 45 -2.99 14.47 -14.40
C GLY A 45 -2.97 12.98 -14.79
N ARG A 46 -1.96 12.22 -14.36
CA ARG A 46 -1.72 10.83 -14.80
C ARG A 46 -2.33 9.80 -13.84
N ALA A 47 -3.56 10.02 -13.40
CA ALA A 47 -4.26 9.16 -12.42
C ALA A 47 -4.32 7.68 -12.85
N ALA A 48 -4.61 7.41 -14.12
CA ALA A 48 -4.66 6.04 -14.64
C ALA A 48 -3.30 5.33 -14.67
N ARG A 49 -2.19 6.07 -14.80
CA ARG A 49 -0.82 5.53 -14.68
C ARG A 49 -0.48 5.31 -13.22
N LEU A 50 -0.83 6.27 -12.36
CA LEU A 50 -0.60 6.17 -10.93
C LEU A 50 -1.33 4.96 -10.34
N ALA A 51 -2.61 4.76 -10.68
CA ALA A 51 -3.39 3.60 -10.25
C ALA A 51 -2.74 2.26 -10.66
N ALA A 52 -2.21 2.17 -11.89
CA ALA A 52 -1.48 1.00 -12.36
C ALA A 52 -0.13 0.81 -11.64
N ALA A 53 0.51 1.90 -11.22
CA ALA A 53 1.76 1.88 -10.47
C ALA A 53 1.55 1.62 -8.96
N THR A 54 0.38 1.90 -8.41
CA THR A 54 0.12 1.81 -6.96
C THR A 54 0.56 0.48 -6.33
N PRO A 55 0.30 -0.71 -6.92
CA PRO A 55 0.79 -1.97 -6.34
C PRO A 55 2.32 -2.10 -6.28
N LEU A 56 3.04 -1.48 -7.20
CA LEU A 56 4.49 -1.39 -7.16
C LEU A 56 4.95 -0.37 -6.12
N LEU A 57 4.33 0.81 -6.09
CA LEU A 57 4.71 1.91 -5.20
C LEU A 57 4.44 1.59 -3.72
N LEU A 58 3.39 0.83 -3.46
CA LEU A 58 3.02 0.31 -2.14
C LEU A 58 3.46 -1.15 -2.01
N SER A 59 4.73 -1.42 -2.32
CA SER A 59 5.35 -2.74 -2.20
C SER A 59 5.40 -3.23 -0.75
N PRO A 60 5.49 -4.56 -0.49
CA PRO A 60 5.57 -5.09 0.87
C PRO A 60 6.67 -4.46 1.76
N PRO A 61 7.91 -4.21 1.27
CA PRO A 61 8.94 -3.53 2.07
C PRO A 61 8.52 -2.13 2.51
N LEU A 62 7.97 -1.31 1.61
CA LEU A 62 7.52 0.04 1.94
C LEU A 62 6.30 0.03 2.83
N LEU A 63 5.36 -0.87 2.60
CA LEU A 63 4.20 -1.02 3.48
C LEU A 63 4.62 -1.38 4.90
N ARG A 64 5.64 -2.22 5.09
CA ARG A 64 6.18 -2.54 6.41
C ARG A 64 6.80 -1.31 7.09
N VAL A 65 7.51 -0.47 6.32
CA VAL A 65 8.04 0.80 6.85
C VAL A 65 6.90 1.74 7.25
N LEU A 66 5.86 1.88 6.43
CA LEU A 66 4.68 2.68 6.76
C LEU A 66 3.96 2.14 8.00
N ALA A 67 3.72 0.82 8.04
CA ALA A 67 3.00 0.16 9.12
C ALA A 67 3.67 0.37 10.48
N ASN A 68 4.99 0.20 10.54
CA ASN A 68 5.73 0.30 11.78
C ASN A 68 5.87 1.74 12.31
N ASN A 69 5.61 2.76 11.49
CA ASN A 69 5.95 4.15 11.83
C ASN A 69 4.76 5.12 11.80
N LEU A 70 3.65 4.78 11.12
CA LEU A 70 2.44 5.61 11.14
C LEU A 70 1.83 5.75 12.54
N PRO A 71 1.69 4.70 13.38
CA PRO A 71 1.08 4.84 14.70
C PRO A 71 2.00 5.52 15.74
N GLN A 72 3.32 5.45 15.55
CA GLN A 72 4.30 5.78 16.58
C GLN A 72 4.83 7.20 16.41
N ARG A 73 4.14 8.20 16.98
CA ARG A 73 4.49 9.63 16.84
C ARG A 73 5.92 10.01 17.24
N ALA A 74 6.52 9.26 18.16
CA ALA A 74 7.88 9.49 18.63
C ALA A 74 8.97 8.92 17.71
N ASN A 75 8.61 8.11 16.70
CA ASN A 75 9.60 7.54 15.79
C ASN A 75 10.15 8.59 14.83
N TYR A 76 11.45 8.54 14.59
CA TYR A 76 12.13 9.34 13.57
C TYR A 76 11.42 9.30 12.20
N LEU A 77 10.84 8.15 11.84
CA LEU A 77 10.17 7.93 10.56
C LEU A 77 8.68 8.28 10.55
N HIS A 78 8.12 8.76 11.67
CA HIS A 78 6.69 9.07 11.75
C HIS A 78 6.27 10.14 10.74
N THR A 79 6.94 11.30 10.76
CA THR A 79 6.65 12.41 9.86
C THR A 79 6.76 12.01 8.38
N PRO A 80 7.86 11.41 7.89
CA PRO A 80 7.95 11.01 6.48
C PRO A 80 6.92 9.93 6.11
N ALA A 81 6.56 9.02 7.03
CA ALA A 81 5.53 8.01 6.78
C ALA A 81 4.15 8.65 6.63
N ARG A 82 3.82 9.61 7.50
CA ARG A 82 2.58 10.38 7.44
C ARG A 82 2.47 11.15 6.13
N GLU A 83 3.52 11.88 5.75
CA GLU A 83 3.53 12.67 4.51
C GLU A 83 3.41 11.80 3.25
N ALA A 84 4.05 10.63 3.24
CA ALA A 84 3.93 9.68 2.14
C ALA A 84 2.49 9.14 2.02
N MET A 85 1.86 8.79 3.14
CA MET A 85 0.46 8.34 3.16
C MET A 85 -0.52 9.46 2.77
N GLU A 86 -0.28 10.69 3.22
CA GLU A 86 -1.05 11.87 2.82
C GLU A 86 -0.97 12.12 1.31
N ALA A 87 0.19 11.89 0.68
CA ALA A 87 0.32 11.97 -0.76
C ALA A 87 -0.57 10.94 -1.48
N VAL A 88 -0.62 9.69 -1.00
CA VAL A 88 -1.52 8.64 -1.54
C VAL A 88 -2.98 9.08 -1.43
N VAL A 89 -3.41 9.55 -0.25
CA VAL A 89 -4.79 10.01 -0.02
C VAL A 89 -5.12 11.22 -0.88
N THR A 90 -4.19 12.15 -1.04
CA THR A 90 -4.37 13.34 -1.89
C THR A 90 -4.55 12.94 -3.35
N ALA A 91 -3.72 12.04 -3.86
CA ALA A 91 -3.85 11.52 -5.21
C ALA A 91 -5.18 10.77 -5.43
N ALA A 92 -5.61 9.98 -4.44
CA ALA A 92 -6.90 9.29 -4.46
C ALA A 92 -8.09 10.25 -4.46
N LYS A 93 -8.01 11.37 -3.73
CA LYS A 93 -9.04 12.42 -3.73
C LYS A 93 -9.11 13.15 -5.06
N ALA A 94 -7.96 13.44 -5.67
CA ALA A 94 -7.85 14.11 -6.96
C ALA A 94 -8.29 13.23 -8.15
N ASP A 95 -8.25 11.91 -8.02
CA ASP A 95 -8.70 10.97 -9.03
C ASP A 95 -10.23 10.82 -9.04
N ALA A 96 -10.89 11.44 -10.03
CA ALA A 96 -12.34 11.36 -10.22
C ALA A 96 -12.84 9.91 -10.46
N SER A 97 -12.02 9.05 -11.06
CA SER A 97 -12.41 7.65 -11.32
C SER A 97 -12.40 6.79 -10.06
N ARG A 98 -11.70 7.25 -9.01
CA ARG A 98 -11.39 6.51 -7.77
C ARG A 98 -10.53 5.26 -7.99
N SER A 99 -9.90 5.12 -9.14
CA SER A 99 -8.99 4.01 -9.47
C SER A 99 -7.77 3.96 -8.56
N VAL A 100 -7.19 5.12 -8.21
CA VAL A 100 -6.05 5.20 -7.28
C VAL A 100 -6.46 4.75 -5.87
N ALA A 101 -7.65 5.15 -5.41
CA ALA A 101 -8.20 4.73 -4.13
C ALA A 101 -8.41 3.20 -4.08
N ALA A 102 -9.04 2.65 -5.12
CA ALA A 102 -9.28 1.22 -5.25
C ALA A 102 -7.97 0.42 -5.34
N ALA A 103 -7.00 0.90 -6.13
CA ALA A 103 -5.66 0.32 -6.25
C ALA A 103 -4.94 0.27 -4.89
N ALA A 104 -4.94 1.39 -4.17
CA ALA A 104 -4.33 1.48 -2.85
C ALA A 104 -5.02 0.54 -1.86
N LEU A 105 -6.35 0.56 -1.79
CA LEU A 105 -7.12 -0.31 -0.89
C LEU A 105 -6.85 -1.79 -1.12
N SER A 106 -6.84 -2.24 -2.37
CA SER A 106 -6.51 -3.64 -2.69
C SER A 106 -5.15 -4.05 -2.14
N VAL A 107 -4.16 -3.17 -2.26
CA VAL A 107 -2.82 -3.41 -1.74
C VAL A 107 -2.78 -3.44 -0.21
N LEU A 108 -3.46 -2.49 0.46
CA LEU A 108 -3.51 -2.45 1.94
C LEU A 108 -4.36 -3.57 2.55
N LEU A 109 -5.31 -4.12 1.79
CA LEU A 109 -6.20 -5.19 2.21
C LEU A 109 -5.63 -6.58 1.90
N GLN A 110 -4.67 -6.69 0.97
CA GLN A 110 -3.93 -7.93 0.77
C GLN A 110 -3.20 -8.27 2.08
N ARG A 111 -3.47 -9.47 2.61
CA ARG A 111 -2.92 -9.93 3.90
C ARG A 111 -1.40 -10.11 3.80
N ASP A 112 -0.64 -9.06 4.12
CA ASP A 112 0.73 -9.23 4.59
C ASP A 112 0.68 -9.57 6.09
N PRO A 113 1.22 -10.71 6.55
CA PRO A 113 1.28 -11.08 7.96
C PRO A 113 2.05 -10.06 8.84
N ALA A 114 2.80 -9.13 8.25
CA ALA A 114 3.48 -8.04 8.96
C ALA A 114 2.58 -6.81 9.27
N TRP A 115 1.33 -6.79 8.82
CA TRP A 115 0.40 -5.71 9.14
C TRP A 115 -0.34 -6.00 10.43
N ASP A 116 -0.10 -5.23 11.49
CA ASP A 116 -0.98 -5.26 12.66
C ASP A 116 -2.38 -4.74 12.32
N ALA A 117 -3.38 -5.12 13.13
CA ALA A 117 -4.78 -4.73 12.91
C ALA A 117 -5.00 -3.21 13.04
N HIS A 118 -4.11 -2.51 13.75
CA HIS A 118 -4.27 -1.10 14.10
C HIS A 118 -3.88 -0.17 12.94
N THR A 119 -2.75 -0.42 12.29
CA THR A 119 -2.28 0.38 11.16
C THR A 119 -3.12 0.20 9.91
N ARG A 120 -3.75 -0.97 9.81
CA ARG A 120 -4.80 -1.27 8.85
C ARG A 120 -5.98 -0.29 8.98
N SER A 121 -6.31 0.19 10.18
CA SER A 121 -7.57 0.91 10.43
C SER A 121 -7.62 2.32 9.83
N THR A 122 -6.62 3.19 10.02
CA THR A 122 -6.72 4.61 9.62
C THR A 122 -6.53 4.83 8.12
N GLY A 123 -5.56 4.13 7.51
CA GLY A 123 -5.32 4.20 6.07
C GLY A 123 -6.46 3.58 5.26
N VAL A 124 -6.94 2.40 5.68
CA VAL A 124 -8.10 1.75 5.05
C VAL A 124 -9.37 2.56 5.29
N ALA A 125 -9.61 3.11 6.48
CA ALA A 125 -10.79 3.95 6.73
C ALA A 125 -10.78 5.20 5.83
N SER A 126 -9.64 5.90 5.74
CA SER A 126 -9.50 7.11 4.93
C SER A 126 -9.70 6.85 3.44
N LEU A 127 -9.20 5.72 2.92
CA LEU A 127 -9.36 5.36 1.52
C LEU A 127 -10.73 4.75 1.22
N SER A 128 -11.29 3.96 2.14
CA SER A 128 -12.63 3.37 2.02
C SER A 128 -13.71 4.46 1.95
N ALA A 129 -13.54 5.54 2.70
CA ALA A 129 -14.42 6.70 2.65
C ALA A 129 -14.43 7.41 1.28
N LEU A 130 -13.44 7.17 0.41
CA LEU A 130 -13.38 7.75 -0.94
C LEU A 130 -14.07 6.89 -2.00
N LEU A 131 -14.45 5.64 -1.68
CA LEU A 131 -15.20 4.78 -2.59
C LEU A 131 -16.69 4.93 -2.31
N ASP A 132 -17.42 5.56 -3.23
CA ASP A 132 -18.89 5.48 -3.24
C ASP A 132 -19.37 4.10 -3.75
N VAL A 133 -20.67 3.81 -3.61
CA VAL A 133 -21.26 2.53 -4.02
C VAL A 133 -20.97 2.22 -5.49
N ALA A 134 -20.99 3.25 -6.36
CA ALA A 134 -20.71 3.10 -7.77
C ALA A 134 -19.23 2.75 -8.03
N ALA A 135 -18.29 3.37 -7.33
CA ALA A 135 -16.86 3.06 -7.40
C ALA A 135 -16.56 1.66 -6.86
N MET A 136 -17.21 1.26 -5.76
CA MET A 136 -17.09 -0.10 -5.23
C MET A 136 -17.57 -1.14 -6.24
N GLN A 137 -18.68 -0.88 -6.94
CA GLN A 137 -19.18 -1.76 -8.01
C GLN A 137 -18.23 -1.81 -9.21
N ARG A 138 -17.73 -0.66 -9.67
CA ARG A 138 -16.75 -0.58 -10.78
C ARG A 138 -15.48 -1.36 -10.50
N HIS A 139 -15.03 -1.36 -9.25
CA HIS A 139 -13.81 -2.05 -8.83
C HIS A 139 -14.08 -3.36 -8.08
N ALA A 140 -15.31 -3.89 -8.17
CA ALA A 140 -15.74 -5.04 -7.37
C ALA A 140 -14.93 -6.30 -7.67
N SER A 141 -14.54 -6.56 -8.93
CA SER A 141 -13.69 -7.71 -9.29
C SER A 141 -12.33 -7.64 -8.60
N PHE A 142 -11.73 -6.46 -8.59
CA PHE A 142 -10.43 -6.19 -8.00
C PHE A 142 -10.48 -6.25 -6.46
N LEU A 143 -11.52 -5.69 -5.85
CA LEU A 143 -11.75 -5.77 -4.40
C LEU A 143 -12.12 -7.21 -3.97
N ARG A 144 -12.97 -7.92 -4.73
CA ARG A 144 -13.33 -9.33 -4.47
C ARG A 144 -12.12 -10.25 -4.53
N ALA A 145 -11.18 -10.04 -5.44
CA ALA A 145 -9.94 -10.83 -5.46
C ALA A 145 -9.18 -10.76 -4.13
N VAL A 146 -9.27 -9.64 -3.42
CA VAL A 146 -8.64 -9.44 -2.11
C VAL A 146 -9.49 -9.96 -0.95
N PHE A 147 -10.81 -9.78 -1.00
CA PHE A 147 -11.74 -10.22 0.05
C PHE A 147 -12.11 -11.70 -0.02
N ALA A 148 -12.09 -12.34 -1.20
CA ALA A 148 -12.53 -13.73 -1.42
C ALA A 148 -11.38 -14.74 -1.41
N ALA A 149 -10.13 -14.32 -1.67
CA ALA A 149 -8.95 -15.18 -1.54
C ALA A 149 -8.81 -15.89 -0.18
N PRO A 150 -9.25 -15.33 0.98
CA PRO A 150 -9.19 -16.03 2.26
C PRO A 150 -10.28 -17.10 2.46
N MET A 151 -11.36 -17.11 1.68
CA MET A 151 -12.42 -18.13 1.84
C MET A 151 -12.14 -19.42 1.06
N ALA A 152 -11.29 -19.37 0.04
CA ALA A 152 -10.88 -20.56 -0.72
C ALA A 152 -9.71 -21.32 -0.07
N ALA A 153 -8.94 -20.67 0.82
CA ALA A 153 -7.76 -21.25 1.48
C ALA A 153 -8.04 -21.76 2.91
N GLY A 154 -9.27 -22.21 3.18
CA GLY A 154 -9.66 -22.83 4.44
C GLY A 154 -9.57 -24.36 4.35
N GLY A 155 -8.48 -24.96 4.84
CA GLY A 155 -8.49 -26.41 5.08
C GLY A 155 -7.15 -27.11 5.23
N GLU A 156 -6.26 -26.69 6.14
CA GLU A 156 -5.57 -27.65 7.03
C GLU A 156 -4.83 -26.90 8.14
N VAL A 157 -5.50 -26.77 9.29
CA VAL A 157 -4.78 -26.58 10.56
C VAL A 157 -4.32 -27.97 10.96
N VAL A 158 -3.08 -28.33 10.60
CA VAL A 158 -2.43 -29.52 11.17
C VAL A 158 -2.23 -29.26 12.66
N ARG A 159 -3.20 -29.75 13.44
CA ARG A 159 -3.19 -29.74 14.90
C ARG A 159 -2.14 -30.74 15.36
N GLY A 160 -0.88 -30.28 15.47
CA GLY A 160 0.22 -31.02 16.06
C GLY A 160 -0.13 -31.47 17.49
N LYS A 161 -0.37 -32.76 17.61
CA LYS A 161 -0.72 -33.53 18.80
C LYS A 161 0.28 -33.25 19.94
N ARG A 162 -0.21 -32.78 21.09
CA ARG A 162 0.54 -32.86 22.35
C ARG A 162 0.68 -34.34 22.70
N GLY A 163 1.89 -34.87 22.59
CA GLY A 163 2.25 -36.19 23.10
C GLY A 163 3.00 -36.02 24.41
N SER A 164 2.33 -36.35 25.51
CA SER A 164 2.95 -36.65 26.79
C SER A 164 3.83 -37.90 26.65
N GLY A 165 5.04 -37.84 27.19
CA GLY A 165 5.97 -38.95 27.36
C GLY A 165 7.05 -38.51 28.32
#